data_AF-A0A936JPM5-F1
#
_entry.id   AF-A0A936JPM5-F1
#
_cell.length_a   1.000
_cell.length_b   1.000
_cell.length_c   1.000
_cell.angle_alpha   90.00
_cell.angle_beta   90.00
_cell.angle_gamma   90.00
#
_symmetry.space_group_name_H-M   'P 1'
#
loop_
_entity.id
_entity.type
_entity.pdbx_description
1 polymer ?
#
loop_
_entity_poly.entity_id
_entity_poly.type
_entity_poly.pdbx_seq_one_letter_code
_entity_poly.pdbx_strand_id
1 'polypeptide(L)'
;MKKNAKKHDSTFDLQKVQEEIQRHQEVTDLKLNPFIPTDANRQMVEKYEIRGGEVKALLQAYGSTQREFAKFINKSPDYVSLLCRATNKVIKYRFAQMLESFVGTDLYITIIARDRKRRRNSILEYLESKKKRIILDQEKKSG
;
A
#
# COMPACT_ATOMS: atom_id res chain seq x y z
N MET A 1 -20.77 -40.39 15.63
CA MET A 1 -20.72 -38.95 15.26
C MET A 1 -19.77 -38.79 14.08
N LYS A 2 -20.29 -38.56 12.86
CA LYS A 2 -19.46 -38.35 11.66
C LYS A 2 -18.99 -36.88 11.62
N LYS A 3 -17.67 -36.65 11.67
CA LYS A 3 -17.09 -35.31 11.51
C LYS A 3 -17.22 -34.90 10.03
N ASN A 4 -18.06 -33.91 9.74
CA ASN A 4 -18.14 -33.27 8.43
C ASN A 4 -16.86 -32.45 8.21
N ALA A 5 -15.87 -33.04 7.54
CA ALA A 5 -14.76 -32.28 6.99
C ALA A 5 -15.31 -31.49 5.79
N LYS A 6 -15.53 -30.18 5.96
CA LYS A 6 -15.77 -29.27 4.84
C LYS A 6 -14.60 -29.44 3.88
N LYS A 7 -14.83 -30.03 2.70
CA LYS A 7 -13.86 -30.03 1.61
C LYS A 7 -13.56 -28.57 1.28
N HIS A 8 -12.37 -28.10 1.66
CA HIS A 8 -11.87 -26.79 1.27
C HIS A 8 -11.60 -26.88 -0.23
N ASP A 9 -12.41 -26.18 -1.04
CA ASP A 9 -12.30 -26.23 -2.49
C ASP A 9 -11.10 -25.39 -2.95
N SER A 10 -9.97 -26.06 -3.18
CA SER A 10 -8.73 -25.44 -3.64
C SER A 10 -8.86 -24.76 -5.01
N THR A 11 -9.90 -25.08 -5.78
CA THR A 11 -10.18 -24.45 -7.08
C THR A 11 -10.70 -23.02 -6.89
N PHE A 12 -11.56 -22.84 -5.89
CA PHE A 12 -12.09 -21.53 -5.49
C PHE A 12 -10.99 -20.61 -4.93
N ASP A 13 -10.01 -21.19 -4.23
CA ASP A 13 -8.84 -20.43 -3.75
C ASP A 13 -7.94 -19.95 -4.89
N LEU A 14 -7.77 -20.75 -5.94
CA LEU A 14 -6.97 -20.39 -7.11
C LEU A 14 -7.63 -19.27 -7.94
N GLN A 15 -8.95 -19.36 -8.18
CA GLN A 15 -9.71 -18.31 -8.86
C GLN A 15 -9.62 -16.98 -8.11
N LYS A 16 -9.81 -16.98 -6.79
CA LYS A 16 -9.68 -15.75 -5.98
C LYS A 16 -8.31 -15.10 -6.06
N VAL A 17 -7.24 -15.91 -6.03
CA VAL A 17 -5.87 -15.39 -6.14
C VAL A 17 -5.61 -14.83 -7.55
N GLN A 18 -6.15 -15.47 -8.60
CA GLN A 18 -6.06 -14.95 -9.97
C GLN A 18 -6.80 -13.63 -10.14
N GLU A 19 -8.02 -13.51 -9.60
CA GLU A 19 -8.78 -12.25 -9.60
C GLU A 19 -8.07 -11.13 -8.82
N GLU A 20 -7.36 -11.48 -7.74
CA GLU A 20 -6.59 -10.51 -6.95
C GLU A 20 -5.32 -10.05 -7.69
N ILE A 21 -4.61 -10.96 -8.36
CA ILE A 21 -3.48 -10.62 -9.24
C ILE A 21 -3.95 -9.72 -10.39
N GLN A 22 -5.05 -10.09 -11.06
CA GLN A 22 -5.61 -9.31 -12.19
C GLN A 22 -5.99 -7.90 -11.75
N ARG A 23 -6.66 -7.75 -10.61
CA ARG A 23 -6.97 -6.43 -10.03
C ARG A 23 -5.72 -5.61 -9.73
N HIS A 24 -4.67 -6.22 -9.21
CA HIS A 24 -3.42 -5.52 -8.95
C HIS A 24 -2.67 -5.15 -10.23
N GLN A 25 -2.78 -5.96 -11.28
CA GLN A 25 -2.19 -5.72 -12.61
C GLN A 25 -2.92 -4.61 -13.39
N GLU A 26 -4.26 -4.60 -13.42
CA GLU A 26 -5.06 -3.55 -14.09
C GLU A 26 -4.86 -2.16 -13.45
N VAL A 27 -4.65 -2.11 -12.13
CA VAL A 27 -4.25 -0.88 -11.43
C VAL A 27 -2.85 -0.41 -11.84
N THR A 28 -1.98 -1.30 -12.32
CA THR A 28 -0.66 -0.95 -12.86
C THR A 28 -0.78 -0.34 -14.24
N ASP A 29 -1.57 -0.92 -15.14
CA ASP A 29 -1.68 -0.47 -16.53
C ASP A 29 -2.41 0.88 -16.65
N LEU A 30 -3.43 1.12 -15.81
CA LEU A 30 -4.08 2.44 -15.71
C LEU A 30 -3.18 3.52 -15.06
N LYS A 31 -2.10 3.14 -14.35
CA LYS A 31 -1.20 4.07 -13.63
C LYS A 31 0.22 4.15 -14.22
N LEU A 32 0.52 3.35 -15.24
CA LEU A 32 1.79 3.37 -15.98
C LEU A 32 1.78 4.33 -17.17
N ASN A 33 0.63 4.95 -17.47
CA ASN A 33 0.55 6.06 -18.41
C ASN A 33 0.60 7.39 -17.62
N PRO A 34 1.75 8.08 -17.52
CA PRO A 34 1.83 9.36 -16.81
C PRO A 34 1.04 10.49 -17.49
N PHE A 35 0.38 10.21 -18.63
CA PHE A 35 -0.18 11.22 -19.53
C PHE A 35 -1.68 11.11 -19.81
N ILE A 36 -2.45 10.32 -19.05
CA ILE A 36 -3.91 10.37 -19.16
C ILE A 36 -4.55 10.77 -17.82
N PRO A 37 -4.74 12.09 -17.58
CA PRO A 37 -5.48 12.58 -16.45
C PRO A 37 -6.95 12.73 -16.85
N THR A 38 -7.80 11.73 -16.58
CA THR A 38 -9.25 11.88 -16.81
C THR A 38 -10.00 12.48 -15.60
N ASP A 39 -9.33 12.73 -14.47
CA ASP A 39 -9.94 13.44 -13.34
C ASP A 39 -8.87 14.10 -12.44
N ALA A 40 -8.67 15.41 -12.60
CA ALA A 40 -7.75 16.18 -11.76
C ALA A 40 -8.11 16.07 -10.25
N ASN A 41 -9.40 15.93 -9.94
CA ASN A 41 -9.89 15.70 -8.58
C ASN A 41 -9.43 14.36 -8.01
N ARG A 42 -9.40 13.30 -8.82
CA ARG A 42 -8.96 11.97 -8.38
C ARG A 42 -7.46 11.94 -8.07
N GLN A 43 -6.65 12.65 -8.84
CA GLN A 43 -5.20 12.76 -8.57
C GLN A 43 -4.92 13.54 -7.28
N MET A 44 -5.66 14.61 -7.00
CA MET A 44 -5.54 15.32 -5.71
C MET A 44 -5.89 14.42 -4.54
N VAL A 45 -7.00 13.67 -4.62
CA VAL A 45 -7.41 12.76 -3.54
C VAL A 45 -6.35 11.68 -3.32
N GLU A 46 -5.89 11.01 -4.38
CA GLU A 46 -4.88 9.95 -4.26
C GLU A 46 -3.52 10.47 -3.77
N LYS A 47 -3.14 11.71 -4.09
CA LYS A 47 -1.89 12.33 -3.63
C LYS A 47 -1.83 12.40 -2.10
N TYR A 48 -2.93 12.76 -1.46
CA TYR A 48 -2.97 12.99 -0.01
C TYR A 48 -3.45 11.78 0.80
N GLU A 49 -3.83 10.68 0.16
CA GLU A 49 -4.14 9.40 0.80
C GLU A 49 -2.88 8.65 1.27
N ILE A 50 -2.15 9.25 2.21
CA ILE A 50 -0.93 8.65 2.78
C ILE A 50 -1.23 7.89 4.08
N ARG A 51 -0.43 6.86 4.34
CA ARG A 51 -0.48 6.00 5.53
C ARG A 51 0.77 6.19 6.39
N GLY A 52 0.75 5.64 7.60
CA GLY A 52 1.85 5.79 8.55
C GLY A 52 3.23 5.37 8.03
N GLY A 53 3.28 4.29 7.25
CA GLY A 53 4.52 3.84 6.61
C GLY A 53 5.12 4.88 5.65
N GLU A 54 4.27 5.56 4.88
CA GLU A 54 4.69 6.61 3.94
C GLU A 54 5.18 7.86 4.69
N VAL A 55 4.54 8.24 5.81
CA VAL A 55 5.02 9.35 6.65
C VAL A 55 6.39 9.05 7.23
N LYS A 56 6.60 7.84 7.74
CA LYS A 56 7.90 7.42 8.26
C LYS A 56 8.96 7.49 7.16
N ALA A 57 8.66 6.98 5.97
CA ALA A 57 9.57 7.00 4.83
C ALA A 57 9.92 8.44 4.40
N LEU A 58 8.94 9.34 4.39
CA LEU A 58 9.13 10.76 4.06
C LEU A 58 10.06 11.47 5.04
N LEU A 59 9.81 11.32 6.35
CA LEU A 59 10.65 11.94 7.38
C LEU A 59 12.08 11.40 7.32
N GLN A 60 12.25 10.09 7.10
CA GLN A 60 13.56 9.47 6.94
C GLN A 60 14.29 9.97 5.69
N ALA A 61 13.61 10.08 4.56
CA ALA A 61 14.19 10.57 3.31
C ALA A 61 14.57 12.05 3.38
N TYR A 62 13.80 12.85 4.11
CA TYR A 62 14.10 14.26 4.37
C TYR A 62 15.24 14.46 5.40
N GLY A 63 15.60 13.42 6.14
CA GLY A 63 16.62 13.51 7.20
C GLY A 63 16.09 14.13 8.50
N SER A 64 14.77 14.10 8.72
CA SER A 64 14.14 14.72 9.89
C SER A 64 13.55 13.69 10.86
N THR A 65 13.48 14.08 12.13
CA THR A 65 12.90 13.28 13.20
C THR A 65 11.40 13.54 13.35
N GLN A 66 10.69 12.59 13.96
CA GLN A 66 9.28 12.77 14.32
C GLN A 66 9.06 13.96 15.26
N ARG A 67 10.05 14.29 16.09
CA ARG A 67 10.02 15.43 17.02
C ARG A 67 10.06 16.76 16.27
N GLU A 68 10.89 16.89 15.24
CA GLU A 68 10.98 18.09 14.42
C GLU A 68 9.70 18.34 13.64
N PHE A 69 9.15 17.30 13.00
CA PHE A 69 7.87 17.42 12.34
C PHE A 69 6.74 17.74 13.31
N ALA A 70 6.73 17.12 14.51
CA ALA A 70 5.75 17.44 15.56
C ALA A 70 5.81 18.92 15.97
N LYS A 71 7.02 19.48 16.11
CA LYS A 71 7.23 20.91 16.37
C LYS A 71 6.68 21.77 15.24
N PHE A 72 6.92 21.39 13.98
CA PHE A 72 6.42 22.11 12.80
C PHE A 72 4.88 22.18 12.77
N ILE A 73 4.19 21.09 13.12
CA ILE A 73 2.71 21.02 13.12
C ILE A 73 2.06 21.40 14.46
N ASN A 74 2.85 21.88 15.43
CA ASN A 74 2.43 22.20 16.79
C ASN A 74 1.65 21.05 17.48
N LYS A 75 2.25 19.85 17.48
CA LYS A 75 1.74 18.63 18.13
C LYS A 75 2.81 17.98 19.00
N SER A 76 2.39 17.01 19.81
CA SER A 76 3.34 16.19 20.57
C SER A 76 4.09 15.20 19.64
N PRO A 77 5.35 14.85 19.96
CA PRO A 77 6.08 13.81 19.25
C PRO A 77 5.32 12.47 19.20
N ASP A 78 4.65 12.11 20.31
CA ASP A 78 3.85 10.89 20.42
C ASP A 78 2.72 10.84 19.38
N TYR A 79 2.13 12.00 19.06
CA TYR A 79 1.12 12.09 18.01
C TYR A 79 1.69 11.69 16.65
N VAL A 80 2.88 12.19 16.30
CA VAL A 80 3.55 11.84 15.03
C VAL A 80 4.02 10.38 15.05
N SER A 81 4.48 9.87 16.20
CA SER A 81 4.80 8.45 16.35
C SER A 81 3.59 7.56 16.11
N LEU A 82 2.41 7.96 16.61
CA LEU A 82 1.16 7.25 16.36
C LEU A 82 0.78 7.28 14.88
N LEU A 83 0.93 8.44 14.21
CA LEU A 83 0.70 8.55 12.76
C LEU A 83 1.62 7.59 12.00
N CYS A 84 2.91 7.54 12.32
CA CYS A 84 3.88 6.66 11.66
C CYS A 84 3.55 5.16 11.84
N ARG A 85 2.91 4.78 12.96
CA ARG A 85 2.50 3.39 13.24
C ARG A 85 1.18 3.00 12.58
N ALA A 86 0.36 3.97 12.17
CA ALA A 86 -0.94 3.73 11.58
C ALA A 86 -0.84 3.27 10.11
N THR A 87 -0.41 2.02 9.89
CA THR A 87 -0.20 1.43 8.56
C THR A 87 -1.51 1.18 7.80
N ASN A 88 -2.60 0.92 8.52
CA ASN A 88 -3.90 0.58 7.93
C ASN A 88 -4.87 1.76 7.82
N LYS A 89 -4.50 2.94 8.32
CA LYS A 89 -5.37 4.12 8.31
C LYS A 89 -4.78 5.20 7.44
N VAL A 90 -5.64 5.79 6.62
CA VAL A 90 -5.30 7.02 5.89
C VAL A 90 -5.18 8.16 6.91
N ILE A 91 -4.12 8.94 6.77
CA ILE A 91 -3.87 10.09 7.62
C ILE A 91 -4.77 11.23 7.15
N LYS A 92 -5.21 12.08 8.09
CA LYS A 92 -6.09 13.21 7.73
C LYS A 92 -5.40 14.09 6.69
N TYR A 93 -6.16 14.46 5.67
CA TYR A 93 -5.73 15.31 4.55
C TYR A 93 -4.86 16.51 4.97
N ARG A 94 -5.28 17.26 5.99
CA ARG A 94 -4.54 18.44 6.49
C ARG A 94 -3.12 18.11 6.95
N PHE A 95 -2.89 16.94 7.55
CA PHE A 95 -1.54 16.53 7.95
C PHE A 95 -0.69 16.10 6.75
N ALA A 96 -1.31 15.51 5.73
CA ALA A 96 -0.64 15.17 4.49
C ALA A 96 -0.14 16.43 3.77
N GLN A 97 -0.95 17.50 3.73
CA GLN A 97 -0.54 18.81 3.22
C GLN A 97 0.58 19.43 4.05
N MET A 98 0.48 19.42 5.39
CA MET A 98 1.54 19.94 6.26
C MET A 98 2.85 19.17 6.07
N LEU A 99 2.77 17.85 5.87
CA LEU A 99 3.94 17.03 5.60
C LEU A 99 4.57 17.38 4.25
N GLU A 100 3.75 17.56 3.20
CA GLU A 100 4.24 18.05 1.90
C GLU A 100 4.95 19.40 2.05
N SER A 101 4.35 20.36 2.77
CA SER A 101 4.98 21.67 3.01
C SER A 101 6.28 21.57 3.82
N PHE A 102 6.39 20.58 4.70
CA PHE A 102 7.58 20.37 5.53
C PHE A 102 8.75 19.75 4.77
N VAL A 103 8.48 18.75 3.92
CA VAL A 103 9.52 17.98 3.20
C VAL A 103 9.77 18.46 1.77
N GLY A 104 8.88 19.29 1.23
CA GLY A 104 8.88 19.73 -0.16
C GLY A 104 8.10 18.79 -1.09
N THR A 105 7.43 19.37 -2.09
CA THR A 105 6.55 18.67 -3.03
C THR A 105 7.27 17.56 -3.81
N ASP A 106 8.48 17.81 -4.32
CA ASP A 106 9.21 16.83 -5.15
C ASP A 106 9.57 15.58 -4.35
N LEU A 107 10.07 15.75 -3.13
CA LEU A 107 10.39 14.66 -2.23
C LEU A 107 9.12 13.91 -1.81
N TYR A 108 8.05 14.65 -1.52
CA TYR A 108 6.75 14.10 -1.17
C TYR A 108 6.23 13.13 -2.24
N ILE A 109 6.14 13.60 -3.49
CA ILE A 109 5.63 12.82 -4.62
C ILE A 109 6.53 11.62 -4.90
N THR A 110 7.84 11.83 -4.94
CA THR A 110 8.82 10.78 -5.29
C THR A 110 8.79 9.62 -4.31
N ILE A 111 8.81 9.92 -3.00
CA ILE A 111 8.85 8.89 -1.96
C ILE A 111 7.53 8.13 -1.90
N ILE A 112 6.39 8.80 -1.99
CA ILE A 112 5.07 8.14 -2.01
C ILE A 112 4.94 7.23 -3.21
N ALA A 113 5.29 7.71 -4.41
CA ALA A 113 5.23 6.90 -5.63
C ALA A 113 6.12 5.64 -5.50
N ARG A 114 7.34 5.81 -4.98
CA ARG A 114 8.28 4.71 -4.74
C ARG A 114 7.75 3.69 -3.74
N ASP A 115 7.25 4.14 -2.59
CA ASP A 115 6.76 3.25 -1.53
C ASP A 115 5.51 2.48 -1.98
N ARG A 116 4.59 3.15 -2.68
CA ARG A 116 3.40 2.52 -3.26
C ARG A 116 3.76 1.52 -4.36
N LYS A 117 4.76 1.79 -5.19
CA LYS A 117 5.26 0.84 -6.19
C LYS A 117 5.87 -0.39 -5.52
N ARG A 118 6.73 -0.19 -4.51
CA ARG A 118 7.35 -1.28 -3.75
C ARG A 118 6.32 -2.17 -3.06
N ARG A 119 5.32 -1.56 -2.41
CA ARG A 119 4.24 -2.29 -1.74
C ARG A 119 3.43 -3.14 -2.71
N ARG A 120 3.11 -2.58 -3.89
CA ARG A 120 2.41 -3.33 -4.95
C ARG A 120 3.22 -4.53 -5.43
N ASN A 121 4.50 -4.34 -5.73
CA ASN A 121 5.38 -5.44 -6.17
C ASN A 121 5.46 -6.55 -5.12
N SER A 122 5.62 -6.20 -3.84
CA SER A 122 5.67 -7.18 -2.75
C SER A 122 4.35 -7.97 -2.61
N ILE A 123 3.20 -7.31 -2.82
CA ILE A 123 1.90 -7.99 -2.84
C ILE A 123 1.81 -8.95 -4.03
N LEU A 124 2.22 -8.52 -5.22
CA LEU A 124 2.22 -9.37 -6.42
C LEU A 124 3.11 -10.60 -6.23
N GLU A 125 4.34 -10.43 -5.75
CA GLU A 125 5.28 -11.53 -5.46
C GLU A 125 4.69 -12.53 -4.46
N TYR A 126 4.01 -12.03 -3.41
CA TYR A 126 3.33 -12.86 -2.44
C TYR A 126 2.17 -13.65 -3.07
N LEU A 127 1.32 -13.00 -3.86
CA LEU A 127 0.19 -13.64 -4.53
C LEU A 127 0.64 -14.70 -5.54
N GLU A 128 1.69 -14.41 -6.31
CA GLU A 128 2.29 -15.38 -7.23
C GLU A 128 2.86 -16.60 -6.49
N SER A 129 3.53 -16.37 -5.37
CA SER A 129 4.04 -17.44 -4.51
C SER A 129 2.90 -18.30 -3.95
N LYS A 130 1.80 -17.67 -3.54
CA LYS A 130 0.59 -18.37 -3.07
C LYS A 130 -0.05 -19.19 -4.18
N LYS A 131 -0.15 -18.64 -5.40
CA LYS A 131 -0.64 -19.34 -6.59
C LYS A 131 0.17 -20.61 -6.87
N LYS A 132 1.50 -20.52 -6.87
CA LYS A 132 2.41 -21.66 -7.09
C LYS A 132 2.19 -22.77 -6.07
N ARG A 133 2.04 -22.43 -4.78
CA ARG A 133 1.76 -23.41 -3.71
C ARG A 133 0.44 -24.15 -3.93
N ILE A 134 -0.62 -23.43 -4.28
CA ILE A 134 -1.93 -24.04 -4.55
C ILE A 134 -1.84 -25.03 -5.72
N ILE A 135 -1.13 -24.68 -6.79
CA ILE A 135 -0.94 -25.57 -7.96
C ILE A 135 -0.16 -26.83 -7.56
N LEU A 136 0.96 -26.70 -6.84
CA LEU A 136 1.75 -27.84 -6.36
C LEU A 136 0.95 -28.77 -5.45
N ASP A 137 0.09 -28.22 -4.60
CA ASP A 137 -0.79 -29.00 -3.73
C ASP A 137 -1.91 -29.72 -4.50
N GLN A 138 -2.34 -29.19 -5.65
CA GLN A 138 -3.28 -29.86 -6.55
C GLN A 138 -2.62 -31.03 -7.27
N GLU A 139 -1.43 -30.82 -7.84
CA GLU A 139 -0.65 -31.87 -8.52
C GLU A 139 -0.37 -33.06 -7.60
N LYS A 140 -0.01 -32.81 -6.34
CA LYS A 140 0.21 -33.86 -5.32
C LYS A 140 -1.04 -34.62 -4.90
N LYS A 141 -2.23 -34.07 -5.12
CA LYS A 141 -3.52 -34.74 -4.80
C LYS A 141 -4.09 -35.52 -5.98
N SER A 142 -3.61 -35.23 -7.19
CA SER A 142 -4.05 -35.86 -8.44
C SER A 142 -3.13 -36.99 -8.92
N GLY A 143 -1.92 -37.09 -8.38
CA GLY A 143 -1.01 -38.24 -8.53
C GLY A 143 -1.07 -39.16 -7.32
#